data_AF-A0A452J142-F1
#
_entry.id   AF-A0A452J142-F1
#
_cell.length_a   1.000
_cell.length_b   1.000
_cell.length_c   1.000
_cell.angle_alpha   90.00
_cell.angle_beta   90.00
_cell.angle_gamma   90.00
#
_symmetry.space_group_name_H-M   'P 1'
#
loop_
_entity.id
_entity.type
_entity.pdbx_description
1 polymer ?
#
loop_
_entity_poly.entity_id
_entity_poly.type
_entity_poly.pdbx_seq_one_letter_code
_entity_poly.pdbx_strand_id
1 'polypeptide(L)'
;MAIPCLCSMAPRGLAPNTRLNNGSMALIVVQNTSRSEFIKHLKRYASVKNQFNFPFVETYAVQELKVQPRTKIGHETEENVYLHAISAEGNYPWNIDGDLMEGASEVHVRVHPQLINLYGVSIDELDDSKAMCSCL
;
A
#
# COMPACT_ATOMS: atom_id res chain seq x y z
N MET A 1 5.95 5.01 -15.07
CA MET A 1 4.90 4.08 -14.64
C MET A 1 5.54 2.74 -14.35
N ALA A 2 5.57 2.35 -13.07
CA ALA A 2 5.99 1.01 -12.68
C ALA A 2 4.73 0.15 -12.54
N ILE A 3 4.57 -0.87 -13.39
CA ILE A 3 3.52 -1.87 -13.19
C ILE A 3 4.08 -2.91 -12.23
N PRO A 4 3.51 -3.08 -11.02
CA PRO A 4 4.02 -4.05 -10.07
C PRO A 4 3.96 -5.45 -10.67
N CYS A 5 5.10 -6.11 -10.79
CA CYS A 5 5.18 -7.51 -11.18
C CYS A 5 5.34 -8.40 -9.95
N LEU A 6 5.01 -9.69 -10.11
CA LEU A 6 5.36 -10.70 -9.12
C LEU A 6 6.88 -10.74 -8.94
N CYS A 7 7.32 -10.99 -7.71
CA CYS A 7 8.73 -11.17 -7.41
C CYS A 7 8.91 -12.31 -6.40
N SER A 8 10.14 -12.79 -6.23
CA SER A 8 10.46 -13.87 -5.28
C SER A 8 10.07 -13.55 -3.83
N MET A 9 9.97 -12.27 -3.48
CA MET A 9 9.58 -11.80 -2.13
C MET A 9 8.06 -11.70 -1.95
N ALA A 10 7.31 -11.56 -3.03
CA ALA A 10 5.86 -11.47 -3.04
C ALA A 10 5.31 -12.22 -4.27
N PRO A 11 5.35 -13.56 -4.29
CA PRO A 11 4.97 -14.38 -5.45
C PRO A 11 3.50 -14.23 -5.87
N ARG A 12 2.66 -13.60 -5.04
CA ARG A 12 1.27 -13.25 -5.38
C ARG A 12 1.04 -11.74 -5.50
N GLY A 13 2.11 -10.95 -5.49
CA GLY A 13 2.06 -9.49 -5.48
C GLY A 13 1.60 -8.89 -4.15
N LEU A 14 1.63 -7.56 -4.09
CA LEU A 14 1.24 -6.81 -2.90
C LEU A 14 -0.28 -6.69 -2.74
N ALA A 15 -1.02 -6.68 -3.86
CA ALA A 15 -2.46 -6.53 -3.91
C ALA A 15 -3.11 -7.65 -4.76
N PRO A 16 -3.04 -8.92 -4.32
CA PRO A 16 -3.43 -10.10 -5.12
C PRO A 16 -4.91 -10.09 -5.57
N ASN A 17 -5.76 -9.34 -4.88
CA ASN A 17 -7.20 -9.27 -5.16
C ASN A 17 -7.58 -8.07 -6.04
N THR A 18 -6.60 -7.27 -6.49
CA THR A 18 -6.84 -6.09 -7.34
C THR A 18 -6.65 -6.44 -8.81
N ARG A 19 -7.55 -5.97 -9.67
CA ARG A 19 -7.46 -6.15 -11.12
C ARG A 19 -7.29 -4.79 -11.79
N LEU A 20 -6.49 -4.74 -12.86
CA LEU A 20 -6.23 -3.49 -13.58
C LEU A 20 -7.49 -2.89 -14.23
N ASN A 21 -8.51 -3.71 -14.51
CA ASN A 21 -9.69 -3.31 -15.26
C ASN A 21 -10.99 -3.18 -14.43
N ASN A 22 -10.93 -3.37 -13.11
CA ASN A 22 -12.13 -3.36 -12.28
C ASN A 22 -12.50 -1.96 -11.74
N GLY A 23 -11.74 -0.93 -12.10
CA GLY A 23 -12.01 0.46 -11.69
C GLY A 23 -11.83 0.71 -10.20
N SER A 24 -10.98 -0.05 -9.51
CA SER A 24 -10.68 0.12 -8.09
C SER A 24 -9.18 0.05 -7.80
N MET A 25 -8.78 0.59 -6.65
CA MET A 25 -7.45 0.41 -6.07
C MET A 25 -7.57 -0.28 -4.71
N ALA A 26 -6.55 -1.06 -4.34
CA ALA A 26 -6.43 -1.60 -2.99
C ALA A 26 -5.82 -0.54 -2.06
N LEU A 27 -6.54 -0.23 -0.99
CA LEU A 27 -6.02 0.48 0.18
C LEU A 27 -5.70 -0.55 1.27
N ILE A 28 -4.44 -0.64 1.67
CA ILE A 28 -3.96 -1.49 2.76
C ILE A 28 -3.49 -0.57 3.88
N VAL A 29 -4.15 -0.64 5.04
CA VAL A 29 -3.84 0.19 6.21
C VAL A 29 -3.23 -0.70 7.28
N VAL A 30 -2.02 -0.34 7.74
CA VAL A 30 -1.33 -1.02 8.82
C VAL A 30 -1.38 -0.12 10.05
N GLN A 31 -2.11 -0.55 11.08
CA GLN A 31 -2.20 0.17 12.34
C GLN A 31 -0.91 0.00 13.18
N ASN A 32 -0.80 0.80 14.25
CA ASN A 32 0.31 0.70 15.19
C ASN A 32 0.42 -0.73 15.77
N THR A 33 1.61 -1.32 15.67
CA THR A 33 1.89 -2.68 16.09
C THR A 33 3.35 -2.82 16.50
N SER A 34 3.71 -3.91 17.17
CA SER A 34 5.11 -4.16 17.53
C SER A 34 5.98 -4.48 16.31
N ARG A 35 7.29 -4.20 16.40
CA ARG A 35 8.25 -4.53 15.34
C ARG A 35 8.23 -6.01 14.95
N SER A 36 8.09 -6.92 15.93
CA SER A 36 8.05 -8.36 15.67
C SER A 36 6.80 -8.78 14.91
N GLU A 37 5.63 -8.23 15.26
CA GLU A 37 4.38 -8.45 14.54
C GLU A 37 4.44 -7.86 13.12
N PHE A 38 5.00 -6.67 12.95
CA PHE A 38 5.19 -6.07 11.62
C PHE A 38 6.10 -6.92 10.73
N ILE A 39 7.21 -7.44 11.27
CA ILE A 39 8.09 -8.36 10.53
C ILE A 39 7.36 -9.64 10.14
N LYS A 40 6.49 -10.19 11.01
CA LYS A 40 5.65 -11.35 10.65
C LYS A 40 4.70 -11.03 9.51
N HIS A 41 4.12 -9.83 9.48
CA HIS A 41 3.31 -9.36 8.37
C HIS A 41 4.13 -9.28 7.06
N LEU A 42 5.31 -8.65 7.08
CA LEU A 42 6.18 -8.58 5.89
C LEU A 42 6.58 -9.97 5.36
N LYS A 43 6.98 -10.88 6.24
CA LYS A 43 7.33 -12.26 5.85
C LYS A 43 6.16 -13.06 5.29
N ARG A 44 4.92 -12.66 5.57
CA ARG A 44 3.72 -13.36 5.09
C ARG A 44 3.56 -13.24 3.57
N TYR A 45 4.06 -12.17 2.95
CA TYR A 45 4.03 -11.98 1.49
C TYR A 45 4.73 -13.10 0.72
N ALA A 46 5.79 -13.69 1.28
CA ALA A 46 6.53 -14.81 0.69
C ALA A 46 5.81 -16.16 0.82
N SER A 47 4.58 -16.20 1.35
CA SER A 47 3.82 -17.43 1.60
C SER A 47 2.49 -17.46 0.87
N VAL A 48 1.87 -18.65 0.80
CA VAL A 48 0.51 -18.84 0.25
C VAL A 48 -0.60 -18.43 1.22
N LYS A 49 -0.27 -18.12 2.48
CA LYS A 49 -1.26 -17.70 3.49
C LYS A 49 -1.70 -16.27 3.25
N ASN A 50 -2.94 -15.92 3.60
CA ASN A 50 -3.44 -14.54 3.49
C ASN A 50 -2.49 -13.56 4.23
N GLN A 51 -1.92 -12.59 3.49
CA GLN A 51 -1.03 -11.56 4.02
C GLN A 51 -1.72 -10.53 4.92
N PHE A 52 -3.03 -10.39 4.76
CA PHE A 52 -3.86 -9.42 5.47
C PHE A 52 -4.49 -9.99 6.73
N ASN A 53 -4.31 -11.28 7.02
CA ASN A 53 -4.88 -11.93 8.21
C ASN A 53 -4.05 -11.63 9.48
N PHE A 54 -4.05 -10.37 9.88
CA PHE A 54 -3.49 -9.84 11.12
C PHE A 54 -4.47 -8.81 11.69
N PRO A 55 -4.66 -8.74 13.02
CA PRO A 55 -5.66 -7.84 13.63
C PRO A 55 -5.35 -6.35 13.47
N PHE A 56 -4.12 -6.01 13.08
CA PHE A 56 -3.66 -4.64 12.85
C PHE A 56 -3.60 -4.26 11.36
N VAL A 57 -4.12 -5.10 10.47
CA VAL A 57 -4.12 -4.86 9.02
C VAL A 57 -5.56 -4.80 8.51
N GLU A 58 -5.91 -3.68 7.88
CA GLU A 58 -7.20 -3.46 7.24
C GLU A 58 -7.03 -3.31 5.73
N THR A 59 -8.00 -3.79 4.95
CA THR A 59 -7.97 -3.71 3.49
C THR A 59 -9.29 -3.26 2.92
N TYR A 60 -9.24 -2.34 1.95
CA TYR A 60 -10.41 -1.81 1.26
C TYR A 60 -10.17 -1.80 -0.24
N ALA A 61 -11.22 -2.08 -1.01
CA ALA A 61 -11.27 -1.72 -2.43
C ALA A 61 -11.95 -0.35 -2.53
N VAL A 62 -11.24 0.65 -3.04
CA VAL A 62 -11.70 2.04 -3.09
C VAL A 62 -11.53 2.62 -4.48
N GLN A 63 -12.31 3.65 -4.80
CA GLN A 63 -12.21 4.41 -6.05
C GLN A 63 -11.56 5.78 -5.85
N GLU A 64 -11.69 6.33 -4.65
CA GLU A 64 -11.21 7.66 -4.29
C GLU A 64 -10.88 7.65 -2.80
N LEU A 65 -9.78 8.31 -2.42
CA LEU A 65 -9.37 8.44 -1.02
C LEU A 65 -8.60 9.73 -0.82
N LYS A 66 -8.80 10.37 0.33
CA LYS A 66 -8.03 11.52 0.79
C LYS A 66 -7.30 11.14 2.07
N VAL A 67 -5.98 11.27 2.08
CA VAL A 67 -5.13 11.05 3.25
C VAL A 67 -4.61 12.39 3.74
N GLN A 68 -4.87 12.66 5.01
CA GLN A 68 -4.35 13.84 5.71
C GLN A 68 -3.81 13.38 7.07
N PRO A 69 -2.63 13.87 7.49
CA PRO A 69 -2.13 13.72 8.84
C PRO A 69 -3.17 14.23 9.82
N ARG A 70 -3.30 13.55 10.95
CA ARG A 70 -4.10 14.07 12.06
C ARG A 70 -3.38 15.29 12.63
N THR A 71 -3.80 16.50 12.24
CA THR A 71 -3.53 17.70 13.03
C THR A 71 -4.21 17.51 14.38
N LYS A 72 -3.44 17.53 15.47
CA LYS A 72 -4.01 17.58 16.81
C LYS A 72 -4.71 18.92 16.98
N ILE A 73 -5.99 19.02 16.64
CA ILE A 73 -6.82 20.14 17.06
C ILE A 73 -7.24 19.84 18.51
N GLY A 74 -6.53 20.42 19.49
CA GLY A 74 -6.87 20.24 20.90
C GLY A 74 -5.96 21.01 21.84
N HIS A 75 -6.49 22.14 22.33
CA HIS A 75 -6.13 22.88 23.56
C HIS A 75 -4.65 22.92 23.97
N GLU A 76 -4.08 24.11 23.82
CA GLU A 76 -2.80 24.52 24.39
C GLU A 76 -2.80 24.29 25.92
N THR A 77 -2.10 23.25 26.34
CA THR A 77 -1.47 23.19 27.66
C THR A 77 0.04 23.23 27.45
N GLU A 78 0.72 24.07 28.20
CA GLU A 78 2.09 24.55 27.96
C GLU A 78 3.16 23.45 27.89
N GLU A 79 2.88 22.23 28.35
CA GLU A 79 3.76 21.06 28.20
C GLU A 79 3.73 20.41 26.81
N ASN A 80 2.70 20.69 25.99
CA ASN A 80 2.57 20.12 24.65
C ASN A 80 3.45 20.82 23.60
N VAL A 81 4.03 22.00 23.90
CA VAL A 81 4.80 22.80 22.93
C VAL A 81 6.06 22.06 22.44
N TYR A 82 6.73 21.32 23.33
CA TYR A 82 7.94 20.54 22.96
C TYR A 82 7.62 19.30 22.12
N LEU A 83 6.49 18.63 22.36
CA LEU A 83 6.03 17.50 21.53
C LEU A 83 5.46 17.98 20.19
N HIS A 84 4.92 19.20 20.14
CA HIS A 84 4.35 19.79 18.93
C HIS A 84 5.43 20.28 17.95
N ALA A 85 6.57 20.77 18.46
CA ALA A 85 7.71 21.17 17.64
C ALA A 85 8.34 19.96 16.91
N ILE A 86 8.43 18.80 17.56
CA ILE A 86 8.98 17.58 16.93
C ILE A 86 8.00 16.97 15.91
N SER A 87 6.70 17.21 16.06
CA SER A 87 5.66 16.68 15.16
C SER A 87 5.32 17.61 13.98
N ALA A 88 5.67 18.89 14.03
CA ALA A 88 5.42 19.86 12.96
C ALA A 88 6.48 19.82 11.84
N GLU A 89 7.64 19.19 12.11
CA GLU A 89 8.78 19.11 11.18
C GLU A 89 8.87 17.78 10.42
N GLY A 90 7.95 16.85 10.67
CA GLY A 90 7.92 15.56 9.97
C GLY A 90 7.29 15.70 8.59
N ASN A 91 8.06 16.13 7.58
CA ASN A 91 7.68 15.92 6.19
C ASN A 91 7.52 14.39 6.03
N TYR A 92 6.31 13.89 5.82
CA TYR A 92 6.05 12.47 5.52
C TYR A 92 6.12 12.32 4.01
N PRO A 93 7.29 12.01 3.42
CA PRO A 93 7.39 11.99 1.99
C PRO A 93 6.56 10.82 1.44
N TRP A 94 5.92 11.05 0.31
CA TRP A 94 5.12 10.04 -0.36
C TRP A 94 5.99 9.32 -1.39
N ASN A 95 5.94 7.99 -1.40
CA ASN A 95 6.49 7.22 -2.51
C ASN A 95 5.41 7.02 -3.58
N ILE A 96 5.66 7.51 -4.79
CA ILE A 96 4.76 7.39 -5.95
C ILE A 96 5.56 6.70 -7.06
N ASP A 97 5.17 5.48 -7.44
CA ASP A 97 5.83 4.70 -8.49
C ASP A 97 7.36 4.52 -8.32
N GLY A 98 7.87 4.64 -7.09
CA GLY A 98 9.31 4.57 -6.78
C GLY A 98 9.97 5.93 -6.55
N ASP A 99 9.34 7.04 -6.94
CA ASP A 99 9.85 8.40 -6.74
C ASP A 99 9.38 8.99 -5.41
N LEU A 100 10.24 9.79 -4.78
CA LEU A 100 9.94 10.47 -3.52
C LEU A 100 9.33 11.85 -3.79
N MET A 101 8.13 12.09 -3.26
CA MET A 101 7.46 13.40 -3.32
C MET A 101 7.56 14.09 -1.95
N GLU A 102 8.18 15.26 -1.93
CA GLU A 102 8.38 16.09 -0.74
C GLU A 102 7.34 17.22 -0.65
N GLY A 103 6.99 17.64 0.57
CA GLY A 103 6.27 18.90 0.81
C GLY A 103 4.74 18.80 0.71
N ALA A 104 4.19 17.65 0.33
CA ALA A 104 2.75 17.41 0.34
C ALA A 104 2.30 16.88 1.72
N SER A 105 1.61 17.72 2.49
CA SER A 105 0.99 17.29 3.75
C SER A 105 -0.28 16.46 3.52
N GLU A 106 -0.96 16.61 2.39
CA GLU A 106 -2.21 15.90 2.07
C GLU A 106 -2.09 15.28 0.68
N VAL A 107 -2.69 14.09 0.51
CA VAL A 107 -2.81 13.46 -0.81
C VAL A 107 -4.25 13.06 -1.06
N HIS A 108 -4.74 13.38 -2.26
CA HIS A 108 -6.02 12.95 -2.78
C HIS A 108 -5.79 12.06 -4.00
N VAL A 109 -6.22 10.81 -3.93
CA VAL A 109 -6.05 9.80 -4.98
C VAL A 109 -7.41 9.41 -5.53
N ARG A 110 -7.55 9.40 -6.86
CA ARG A 110 -8.77 8.96 -7.57
C ARG A 110 -8.41 8.02 -8.71
N VAL A 111 -9.16 6.93 -8.83
CA VAL A 111 -9.06 5.97 -9.93
C VAL A 111 -9.86 6.48 -11.13
N HIS A 112 -9.21 6.57 -12.28
CA HIS A 112 -9.85 6.81 -13.57
C HIS A 112 -9.90 5.50 -14.36
N PRO A 113 -11.06 4.81 -14.41
CA PRO A 113 -11.16 3.50 -15.04
C PRO A 113 -10.93 3.60 -16.55
N GLN A 114 -10.21 2.62 -17.11
CA GLN A 114 -9.97 2.49 -18.55
C GLN A 114 -9.31 3.72 -19.20
N LEU A 115 -8.46 4.44 -18.44
CA LEU A 115 -7.80 5.65 -18.92
C LEU A 115 -6.80 5.39 -20.07
N ILE A 116 -6.15 4.23 -20.08
CA ILE A 116 -5.12 3.86 -21.06
C ILE A 116 -5.35 2.44 -21.59
N ASN A 117 -4.97 2.23 -22.84
CA ASN A 117 -4.93 0.90 -23.45
C ASN A 117 -3.56 0.26 -23.22
N LEU A 118 -3.56 -0.98 -22.76
CA LEU A 118 -2.35 -1.76 -22.51
C LEU A 118 -2.40 -3.05 -23.32
N TYR A 119 -1.31 -3.38 -24.00
CA TYR A 119 -1.12 -4.70 -24.60
C TYR A 119 -0.56 -5.64 -23.54
N GLY A 120 -1.19 -6.78 -23.35
CA GLY A 120 -0.77 -7.80 -22.38
C GLY A 120 -1.27 -9.18 -22.78
N VAL A 121 -0.71 -10.21 -22.15
CA VAL A 121 -1.11 -11.61 -22.35
C VAL A 121 -2.19 -11.95 -21.31
N SER A 122 -3.27 -12.63 -21.72
CA SER A 122 -4.28 -13.12 -20.77
C SER A 122 -3.71 -14.27 -19.94
N ILE A 123 -3.90 -14.23 -18.62
CA ILE A 123 -3.38 -15.22 -17.67
C ILE A 123 -4.33 -16.42 -17.49
N ASP A 124 -5.51 -16.40 -18.14
CA ASP A 124 -6.52 -17.47 -18.03
C ASP A 124 -6.03 -18.87 -18.48
N GLU A 125 -4.85 -18.98 -19.09
CA GLU A 125 -4.25 -20.24 -19.57
C GLU A 125 -3.28 -20.93 -18.59
N LEU A 126 -3.02 -20.37 -17.40
CA LEU A 126 -1.97 -20.88 -16.49
C LEU A 126 -2.44 -21.77 -15.33
N ASP A 127 -3.75 -21.99 -15.17
CA ASP A 127 -4.33 -22.66 -13.99
C ASP A 127 -4.03 -24.18 -13.88
N ASP A 128 -3.39 -24.79 -14.89
CA ASP A 128 -2.96 -26.20 -14.86
C ASP A 128 -1.45 -26.41 -14.67
N SER A 129 -0.66 -25.34 -14.59
CA SER A 129 0.78 -25.50 -14.31
C SER A 129 1.08 -25.07 -12.88
N LYS A 130 1.57 -26.03 -12.08
CA LYS A 130 2.36 -25.77 -10.85
C LYS A 130 3.13 -24.48 -11.07
N ALA A 131 2.87 -23.45 -10.27
CA ALA A 131 3.58 -22.18 -10.31
C ALA A 131 5.08 -22.42 -10.13
N MET A 132 5.76 -22.71 -11.24
CA MET A 132 7.20 -22.76 -11.36
C MET A 132 7.61 -21.38 -11.81
N CYS A 133 8.02 -20.58 -10.83
CA CYS A 133 8.76 -19.36 -11.09
C CYS A 133 10.04 -19.75 -11.83
N SER A 134 10.04 -19.62 -13.16
CA SER A 134 11.24 -19.68 -13.98
C SER A 134 11.80 -18.27 -14.05
N CYS A 135 12.58 -17.91 -13.05
CA CYS A 135 13.58 -16.85 -13.20
C CYS A 135 14.91 -17.54 -13.54
N LEU A 136 15.63 -16.99 -14.53
CA LEU A 136 17.01 -17.34 -14.86
C LEU A 136 17.93 -17.24 -13.63
#